data_AF-A0A356R7G0-F1
#
_entry.id   AF-A0A356R7G0-F1
#
_cell.length_a   1.000
_cell.length_b   1.000
_cell.length_c   1.000
_cell.angle_alpha   90.00
_cell.angle_beta   90.00
_cell.angle_gamma   90.00
#
_symmetry.space_group_name_H-M   'P 1'
#
loop_
_entity.id
_entity.type
_entity.pdbx_description
1 polymer ?
#
loop_
_entity_poly.entity_id
_entity_poly.type
_entity_poly.pdbx_seq_one_letter_code
_entity_poly.pdbx_strand_id
1 'polypeptide(L)'
;MDHAQREQSLLKVLEAFTKGLTSLKEAIALVHSANDQLPPGEQRKTIQKKIEGAERMIQVGHAAMGQSLGFQLCHCTWPPQVMISSHYSNETKVERFTCPNCGKTLSLHGRQAPGEALTAFDPYDVY
;
A
#
# COMPACT_ATOMS: atom_id res chain seq x y z
N MET A 1 24.79 19.37 -0.80
CA MET A 1 24.46 17.96 -0.53
C MET A 1 24.29 17.27 -1.85
N ASP A 2 25.06 16.20 -2.08
CA ASP A 2 25.12 15.45 -3.33
C ASP A 2 23.78 14.76 -3.65
N HIS A 3 23.29 14.84 -4.88
CA HIS A 3 21.98 14.30 -5.29
C HIS A 3 21.87 12.80 -5.00
N ALA A 4 22.95 12.04 -5.23
CA ALA A 4 23.01 10.61 -4.97
C ALA A 4 22.85 10.26 -3.47
N GLN A 5 23.36 11.11 -2.58
CA GLN A 5 23.26 10.88 -1.13
C GLN A 5 21.83 11.10 -0.62
N ARG A 6 21.07 12.00 -1.26
CA ARG A 6 19.66 12.24 -0.95
C ARG A 6 18.77 11.07 -1.38
N GLU A 7 18.99 10.52 -2.56
CA GLU A 7 18.25 9.35 -3.07
C GLU A 7 18.49 8.10 -2.20
N GLN A 8 19.75 7.82 -1.84
CA GLN A 8 20.06 6.68 -0.95
C GLN A 8 19.44 6.83 0.44
N SER A 9 19.36 8.06 0.97
CA SER A 9 18.74 8.32 2.27
C SER A 9 17.23 8.08 2.22
N LEU A 10 16.55 8.49 1.14
CA LEU A 10 15.12 8.27 0.94
C LEU A 10 14.78 6.78 0.81
N LEU A 11 15.57 6.01 0.06
CA LEU A 11 15.38 4.56 -0.05
C LEU A 11 15.46 3.85 1.30
N LYS A 12 16.43 4.24 2.14
CA LYS A 12 16.56 3.69 3.51
C LYS A 12 15.36 4.02 4.40
N VAL A 13 14.82 5.24 4.29
CA VAL A 13 13.62 5.66 5.05
C VAL A 13 12.40 4.86 4.60
N LEU A 14 12.20 4.69 3.29
CA LEU A 14 11.10 3.90 2.74
C LEU A 14 11.20 2.42 3.14
N GLU A 15 12.41 1.86 3.09
CA GLU A 15 12.66 0.48 3.51
C GLU A 15 12.37 0.30 5.01
N ALA A 16 12.86 1.21 5.85
CA ALA A 16 12.61 1.18 7.30
C ALA A 16 11.10 1.30 7.61
N PHE A 17 10.39 2.17 6.91
CA PHE A 17 8.94 2.33 7.05
C PHE A 17 8.18 1.07 6.64
N THR A 18 8.53 0.49 5.49
CA THR A 18 7.91 -0.75 4.98
C THR A 18 8.15 -1.93 5.93
N LYS A 19 9.36 -2.05 6.47
CA LYS A 19 9.70 -3.04 7.50
C LYS A 19 8.87 -2.83 8.76
N GLY A 20 8.77 -1.58 9.24
CA GLY A 20 7.96 -1.23 10.41
C GLY A 20 6.48 -1.59 10.25
N LEU A 21 5.88 -1.30 9.09
CA LEU A 21 4.49 -1.68 8.80
C LEU A 21 4.30 -3.19 8.73
N THR A 22 5.26 -3.92 8.13
CA THR A 22 5.23 -5.38 8.09
C THR A 22 5.29 -5.97 9.50
N SER A 23 6.21 -5.51 10.35
CA SER A 23 6.31 -5.95 11.74
C SER A 23 5.05 -5.62 12.55
N LEU A 24 4.43 -4.46 12.33
CA LEU A 24 3.17 -4.11 12.97
C LEU A 24 2.04 -5.05 12.52
N LYS A 25 1.97 -5.38 11.23
CA LYS A 25 0.99 -6.32 10.70
C LYS A 25 1.16 -7.72 11.30
N GLU A 26 2.40 -8.19 11.46
CA GLU A 26 2.69 -9.46 12.13
C GLU A 26 2.25 -9.44 13.61
N ALA A 27 2.54 -8.35 14.33
CA ALA A 27 2.08 -8.18 15.70
C ALA A 27 0.55 -8.18 15.81
N ILE A 28 -0.14 -7.51 14.88
CA ILE A 28 -1.61 -7.52 14.82
C ILE A 28 -2.14 -8.92 14.52
N ALA A 29 -1.53 -9.67 13.61
CA ALA A 29 -1.93 -11.04 13.32
C ALA A 29 -1.79 -11.96 14.56
N LEU A 30 -0.75 -11.77 15.37
CA LEU A 30 -0.61 -12.46 16.66
C LEU A 30 -1.75 -12.10 17.62
N VAL A 31 -2.06 -10.80 17.76
CA VAL A 31 -3.19 -10.35 18.61
C VAL A 31 -4.53 -10.87 18.08
N HIS A 32 -4.73 -10.92 16.76
CA HIS A 32 -5.94 -11.50 16.16
C HIS A 32 -6.07 -12.98 16.52
N SER A 33 -4.98 -13.75 16.38
CA SER A 33 -4.98 -15.17 16.74
C SER A 33 -5.23 -15.42 18.24
N ALA A 34 -4.78 -14.51 19.10
CA ALA A 34 -5.07 -14.55 20.53
C ALA A 34 -6.53 -14.14 20.82
N ASN A 35 -7.06 -13.15 20.10
CA ASN A 35 -8.46 -12.72 20.21
C ASN A 35 -9.44 -13.83 19.82
N ASP A 36 -9.06 -14.68 18.87
CA ASP A 36 -9.90 -15.82 18.45
C ASP A 36 -10.09 -16.87 19.55
N GLN A 37 -9.14 -16.96 20.48
CA GLN A 37 -9.17 -17.86 21.64
C GLN A 37 -9.92 -17.26 22.84
N LEU A 38 -10.29 -15.98 22.81
CA LEU A 38 -11.07 -15.36 23.89
C LEU A 38 -12.55 -15.81 23.83
N PRO A 39 -13.21 -15.98 25.00
CA PRO A 39 -14.63 -16.27 25.06
C PRO A 39 -15.43 -15.18 24.34
N PRO A 40 -16.53 -15.53 23.65
CA PRO A 40 -17.36 -14.55 22.97
C PRO A 40 -17.96 -13.56 23.98
N GLY A 41 -17.76 -12.27 23.73
CA GLY A 41 -18.21 -11.19 24.61
C GLY A 41 -17.91 -9.80 24.05
N GLU A 42 -18.34 -8.76 24.76
CA GLU A 42 -18.14 -7.35 24.35
C GLU A 42 -16.66 -6.97 24.22
N GLN A 43 -15.78 -7.54 25.05
CA GLN A 43 -14.34 -7.30 24.97
C GLN A 43 -13.74 -7.85 23.68
N ARG A 44 -14.11 -9.08 23.27
CA ARG A 44 -13.66 -9.69 22.01
C ARG A 44 -14.09 -8.86 20.81
N LYS A 45 -15.34 -8.36 20.79
CA LYS A 45 -15.84 -7.47 19.73
C LYS A 45 -15.06 -6.15 19.68
N THR A 46 -14.77 -5.57 20.83
CA THR A 46 -14.02 -4.31 20.94
C THR A 46 -12.58 -4.48 20.42
N ILE A 47 -11.91 -5.57 20.80
CA ILE A 47 -10.56 -5.91 20.32
C ILE A 47 -10.59 -6.16 18.82
N GLN A 48 -11.54 -6.96 18.32
CA GLN A 48 -11.71 -7.23 16.89
C GLN A 48 -11.86 -5.94 16.08
N LYS A 49 -12.75 -5.04 16.51
CA LYS A 49 -12.97 -3.75 15.82
C LYS A 49 -11.71 -2.88 15.79
N LYS A 50 -10.89 -2.91 16.85
CA LYS A 50 -9.61 -2.18 16.90
C LYS A 50 -8.56 -2.81 15.96
N ILE A 51 -8.51 -4.14 15.90
CA ILE A 51 -7.63 -4.87 14.98
C ILE A 51 -8.00 -4.54 13.53
N GLU A 52 -9.27 -4.67 13.16
CA GLU A 52 -9.74 -4.33 11.81
C GLU A 52 -9.46 -2.88 11.44
N GLY A 53 -9.63 -1.95 12.40
CA GLY A 53 -9.25 -0.55 12.22
C GLY A 53 -7.76 -0.38 11.95
N ALA A 54 -6.91 -1.03 12.73
CA ALA A 54 -5.46 -0.97 12.56
C ALA A 54 -5.01 -1.56 11.20
N GLU A 55 -5.57 -2.70 10.79
CA GLU A 55 -5.28 -3.31 9.49
C GLU A 55 -5.69 -2.40 8.32
N ARG A 56 -6.85 -1.76 8.40
CA ARG A 56 -7.27 -0.76 7.40
C ARG A 56 -6.29 0.39 7.33
N MET A 57 -5.84 0.92 8.47
CA MET A 57 -4.88 2.04 8.47
C MET A 57 -3.53 1.65 7.85
N ILE A 58 -3.05 0.42 8.08
CA ILE A 58 -1.84 -0.09 7.42
C ILE A 58 -2.04 -0.14 5.90
N GLN A 59 -3.20 -0.63 5.44
CA GLN A 59 -3.51 -0.71 4.02
C GLN A 59 -3.63 0.68 3.38
N VAL A 60 -4.25 1.66 4.07
CA VAL A 60 -4.26 3.07 3.63
C VAL A 60 -2.83 3.61 3.52
N GLY A 61 -1.98 3.33 4.51
CA GLY A 61 -0.57 3.75 4.48
C GLY A 61 0.20 3.19 3.28
N HIS A 62 0.00 1.90 2.96
CA HIS A 62 0.59 1.30 1.76
C HIS A 62 0.07 1.95 0.47
N ALA A 63 -1.23 2.22 0.38
CA ALA A 63 -1.83 2.86 -0.79
C ALA A 63 -1.29 4.28 -1.00
N ALA A 64 -1.26 5.09 0.06
CA ALA A 64 -0.74 6.46 0.03
C ALA A 64 0.75 6.50 -0.34
N MET A 65 1.55 5.57 0.19
CA MET A 65 2.96 5.43 -0.18
C MET A 65 3.11 5.06 -1.66
N GLY A 66 2.36 4.06 -2.13
CA GLY A 66 2.36 3.65 -3.53
C GLY A 66 2.01 4.81 -4.47
N GLN A 67 0.94 5.54 -4.16
CA GLN A 67 0.54 6.73 -4.92
C GLN A 67 1.62 7.80 -4.93
N SER A 68 2.23 8.11 -3.77
CA SER A 68 3.30 9.11 -3.65
C SER A 68 4.55 8.76 -4.45
N LEU A 69 4.79 7.45 -4.65
CA LEU A 69 5.88 6.92 -5.47
C LEU A 69 5.49 6.78 -6.96
N GLY A 70 4.26 7.17 -7.34
CA GLY A 70 3.77 7.12 -8.72
C GLY A 70 3.30 5.74 -9.17
N PHE A 71 3.11 4.79 -8.26
CA PHE A 71 2.53 3.49 -8.61
C PHE A 71 1.04 3.59 -8.90
N GLN A 72 0.58 2.74 -9.82
CA GLN A 72 -0.84 2.62 -10.13
C GLN A 72 -1.58 1.89 -9.00
N LEU A 73 -2.78 2.38 -8.68
CA LEU A 73 -3.64 1.79 -7.67
C LEU A 73 -4.85 1.11 -8.31
N CYS A 74 -5.20 -0.07 -7.81
CA CYS A 74 -6.43 -0.76 -8.15
C CYS A 74 -7.47 -0.55 -7.05
N HIS A 75 -8.64 -0.04 -7.44
CA HIS A 75 -9.76 0.28 -6.56
C HIS A 75 -10.77 -0.88 -6.45
N CYS A 76 -10.32 -2.13 -6.61
CA CYS A 76 -11.19 -3.30 -6.47
C CYS A 76 -11.61 -3.57 -5.02
N THR A 77 -10.91 -2.98 -4.06
CA THR A 77 -11.19 -3.06 -2.62
C THR A 77 -10.98 -1.69 -2.00
N TRP A 78 -11.54 -1.50 -0.81
CA TRP A 78 -11.19 -0.38 0.06
C TRP A 78 -10.43 -0.90 1.29
N PRO A 79 -9.22 -0.38 1.57
CA PRO A 79 -8.41 0.58 0.80
C PRO A 79 -7.92 0.05 -0.55
N PRO A 80 -7.57 0.94 -1.51
CA PRO A 80 -7.06 0.54 -2.82
C PRO A 80 -5.68 -0.11 -2.70
N GLN A 81 -5.33 -0.98 -3.66
CA GLN A 81 -4.10 -1.77 -3.64
C GLN A 81 -3.12 -1.34 -4.72
N VAL A 82 -1.83 -1.33 -4.38
CA VAL A 82 -0.75 -1.06 -5.34
C VAL A 82 -0.69 -2.16 -6.40
N MET A 83 -0.68 -1.78 -7.67
CA MET A 83 -0.53 -2.70 -8.80
C MET A 83 0.95 -3.03 -9.05
N ILE A 84 1.22 -4.27 -9.45
CA ILE A 84 2.57 -4.78 -9.67
C ILE A 84 2.92 -4.67 -11.15
N SER A 85 4.10 -4.15 -11.50
CA SER A 85 4.60 -4.21 -12.89
C SER A 85 4.86 -5.67 -13.27
N SER A 86 4.08 -6.19 -14.21
CA SER A 86 4.10 -7.59 -14.62
C SER A 86 4.83 -7.83 -15.93
N HIS A 87 4.92 -6.83 -16.81
CA HIS A 87 5.60 -6.96 -18.09
C HIS A 87 5.98 -5.60 -18.70
N TYR A 88 7.17 -5.50 -19.27
CA TYR A 88 7.59 -4.32 -20.06
C TYR A 88 7.98 -4.73 -21.47
N SER A 89 7.40 -4.07 -22.47
CA SER A 89 7.72 -4.26 -23.89
C SER A 89 8.71 -3.21 -24.36
N ASN A 90 9.90 -3.63 -24.79
CA ASN A 90 10.92 -2.72 -25.33
C ASN A 90 10.55 -2.13 -26.69
N GLU A 91 9.81 -2.88 -27.51
CA GLU A 91 9.40 -2.50 -28.87
C GLU A 91 8.29 -1.44 -28.83
N THR A 92 7.26 -1.69 -28.02
CA THR A 92 6.09 -0.80 -27.92
C THR A 92 6.22 0.24 -26.81
N LYS A 93 7.25 0.15 -25.96
CA LYS A 93 7.46 0.99 -24.77
C LYS A 93 6.25 1.00 -23.82
N VAL A 94 5.57 -0.14 -23.73
CA VAL A 94 4.39 -0.33 -22.86
C VAL A 94 4.75 -1.13 -21.62
N GLU A 95 4.39 -0.60 -20.46
CA GLU A 95 4.45 -1.31 -19.18
C GLU A 95 3.05 -1.79 -18.78
N ARG A 96 2.94 -3.05 -18.39
CA ARG A 96 1.72 -3.66 -17.87
C ARG A 96 1.78 -3.75 -16.36
N PHE A 97 0.72 -3.32 -15.71
CA PHE A 97 0.53 -3.40 -14.27
C PHE A 97 -0.65 -4.30 -13.96
N THR A 98 -0.49 -5.25 -13.04
CA THR A 98 -1.53 -6.21 -12.68
C THR A 98 -1.87 -6.10 -11.19
N CYS A 99 -3.16 -6.06 -10.87
CA CYS A 99 -3.64 -6.08 -9.49
C CYS A 99 -3.48 -7.49 -8.90
N PRO A 100 -2.81 -7.65 -7.74
CA PRO A 100 -2.61 -8.97 -7.13
C PRO A 100 -3.91 -9.59 -6.60
N ASN A 101 -4.93 -8.79 -6.31
CA ASN A 101 -6.19 -9.29 -5.73
C ASN A 101 -7.22 -9.71 -6.79
N CYS A 102 -7.48 -8.86 -7.79
CA CYS A 102 -8.53 -9.12 -8.79
C CYS A 102 -8.02 -9.44 -10.20
N GLY A 103 -6.70 -9.37 -10.44
CA GLY A 103 -6.11 -9.65 -11.75
C GLY A 103 -6.33 -8.58 -12.83
N LYS A 104 -7.05 -7.49 -12.54
CA LYS A 104 -7.19 -6.35 -13.46
C LYS A 104 -5.82 -5.88 -13.92
N THR A 105 -5.68 -5.63 -15.21
CA THR A 105 -4.42 -5.18 -15.82
C THR A 105 -4.59 -3.82 -16.47
N LEU A 106 -3.63 -2.93 -16.23
CA LEU A 106 -3.51 -1.62 -16.90
C LEU A 106 -2.26 -1.65 -17.79
N SER A 107 -2.34 -1.01 -18.96
CA SER A 107 -1.20 -0.86 -19.87
C SER A 107 -0.93 0.63 -20.05
N LEU A 108 0.26 1.09 -19.67
CA LEU A 108 0.68 2.47 -19.81
C LEU A 108 1.75 2.59 -20.89
N HIS A 109 1.53 3.48 -21.86
CA HIS A 109 2.49 3.78 -22.92
C HIS A 109 3.41 4.90 -22.45
N GLY A 110 4.71 4.62 -22.34
CA GLY A 110 5.72 5.59 -21.92
C GLY A 110 5.55 6.01 -20.45
N ARG A 111 6.56 5.75 -19.62
CA ARG A 111 6.63 6.44 -18.33
C ARG A 111 6.77 7.95 -18.59
N GLN A 112 5.76 8.75 -18.21
CA GLN A 112 6.10 9.98 -17.50
C GLN A 112 6.86 9.55 -16.25
N ALA A 113 8.03 10.14 -16.04
CA ALA A 113 8.91 9.75 -14.94
C ALA A 113 8.15 9.77 -13.60
N PRO A 114 8.46 8.85 -12.66
CA PRO A 114 7.92 8.92 -11.30
C PRO A 114 8.25 10.31 -10.71
N GLY A 115 7.23 11.13 -10.44
CA GLY A 115 7.39 12.51 -9.98
C GLY A 115 6.38 13.53 -10.51
N GLU A 116 5.56 13.20 -11.51
CA GLU A 116 4.42 14.06 -11.87
C GLU A 116 3.31 13.82 -10.85
N ALA A 117 3.18 14.79 -9.93
CA ALA A 117 2.35 14.71 -8.74
C ALA A 117 0.89 14.35 -9.08
N LEU A 118 0.53 13.08 -8.89
CA LEU A 118 -0.85 12.72 -8.65
C LEU A 118 -1.23 13.43 -7.35
N THR A 119 -2.15 14.40 -7.45
CA THR A 119 -2.73 15.08 -6.29
C THR A 119 -3.02 14.05 -5.22
N ALA A 120 -2.42 14.26 -4.05
CA ALA A 120 -2.56 13.37 -2.90
C ALA A 120 -4.04 13.04 -2.71
N PHE A 121 -4.35 11.76 -2.52
CA PHE A 121 -5.69 11.36 -2.10
C PHE A 121 -5.98 12.07 -0.77
N ASP A 122 -6.81 13.12 -0.80
CA ASP A 122 -7.32 13.76 0.40
C ASP A 122 -8.37 12.81 1.01
N PRO A 123 -8.12 12.25 2.21
CA PRO A 123 -9.09 11.37 2.86
C PRO A 123 -10.42 12.06 3.22
N TYR A 124 -10.60 13.37 2.94
CA TYR A 124 -11.83 14.14 3.14
C TYR A 124 -12.60 14.52 1.87
N ASP A 125 -12.19 14.12 0.66
CA ASP A 125 -12.87 14.45 -0.62
C ASP A 125 -14.20 13.68 -0.88
N VAL A 126 -14.83 13.12 0.16
CA VAL A 126 -16.10 12.34 0.08
C VAL A 126 -17.25 12.99 0.87
N TYR A 127 -17.32 14.31 0.92
CA TYR A 127 -18.45 15.05 1.51
C TYR A 127 -18.93 16.20 0.64
#